data_AF-I4EJB0-F1
#
_entry.id   AF-I4EJB0-F1
#
_cell.length_a   1.000
_cell.length_b   1.000
_cell.length_c   1.000
_cell.angle_alpha   90.00
_cell.angle_beta   90.00
_cell.angle_gamma   90.00
#
_symmetry.space_group_name_H-M   'P 1'
#
loop_
_entity.id
_entity.type
_entity.pdbx_description
1 polymer ?
#
loop_
_entity_poly.entity_id
_entity_poly.type
_entity_poly.pdbx_seq_one_letter_code
_entity_poly.pdbx_strand_id
1 'polypeptide(L)' 'MGLIDDAPRSATVVAIVPTECALLSKWDFRKELRHDPDIALALLPVLNERIRELEARLTQDRPADQAV' A
#
# COMPACT_ATOMS: atom_id res chain seq x y z
N MET A 1 -4.43 4.29 0.42
CA MET A 1 -3.92 3.26 1.34
C MET A 1 -4.60 3.37 2.71
N GLY A 2 -5.83 2.83 2.87
CA GLY A 2 -6.70 3.20 3.98
C GLY A 2 -6.23 3.01 5.43
N LEU A 3 -5.16 2.23 5.68
CA LEU A 3 -4.53 2.16 7.01
C LEU A 3 -3.62 3.37 7.31
N ILE A 4 -2.96 3.90 6.28
CA ILE A 4 -1.94 4.96 6.40
C ILE A 4 -2.54 6.34 6.11
N ASP A 5 -3.31 6.47 5.02
CA ASP A 5 -3.77 7.76 4.46
C ASP A 5 -5.28 8.00 4.56
N ASP A 6 -6.00 7.13 5.26
CA ASP A 6 -7.45 7.22 5.48
C ASP A 6 -8.31 7.15 4.19
N ALA A 7 -7.72 6.83 3.05
CA ALA A 7 -8.47 6.62 1.82
C ALA A 7 -9.34 5.34 1.89
N PRO A 8 -10.43 5.23 1.11
CA PRO A 8 -11.17 3.98 0.98
C PRO A 8 -10.29 2.79 0.56
N ARG A 9 -10.76 1.56 0.85
CA ARG A 9 -10.08 0.34 0.39
C ARG A 9 -10.00 0.37 -1.14
N SER A 10 -8.80 0.18 -1.68
CA SER A 10 -8.56 0.17 -3.13
C SER A 10 -9.02 -1.11 -3.82
N ALA A 11 -9.32 -2.17 -3.05
CA ALA A 11 -9.74 -3.46 -3.57
C ALA A 11 -10.61 -4.21 -2.56
N THR A 12 -11.39 -5.15 -3.08
CA THR A 12 -12.12 -6.16 -2.30
C THR A 12 -11.29 -7.44 -2.26
N VAL A 13 -11.21 -8.05 -1.08
CA VAL A 13 -10.51 -9.34 -0.86
C VAL A 13 -11.52 -10.31 -0.26
N VAL A 14 -11.53 -11.54 -0.76
CA VAL A 14 -12.42 -12.63 -0.32
C VAL A 14 -11.57 -13.88 -0.08
N ALA A 15 -11.84 -14.63 0.99
CA ALA A 15 -11.16 -15.88 1.27
C ALA A 15 -11.64 -16.98 0.31
N ILE A 16 -10.70 -17.73 -0.28
CA ILE A 16 -11.01 -18.85 -1.19
C ILE A 16 -11.14 -20.20 -0.45
N VAL A 17 -10.66 -20.25 0.80
CA VAL A 17 -10.68 -21.40 1.71
C VAL A 17 -10.87 -20.88 3.15
N PRO A 18 -11.26 -21.72 4.13
CA PRO A 18 -11.25 -21.33 5.54
C PRO A 18 -9.90 -20.72 5.92
N THR A 19 -9.94 -19.49 6.44
CA THR A 19 -8.73 -18.68 6.69
C THR A 19 -8.91 -17.95 8.02
N GLU A 20 -7.90 -18.04 8.88
CA GLU A 20 -7.82 -17.24 10.10
C GLU A 20 -6.84 -16.08 9.87
N CYS A 21 -7.24 -14.88 10.30
CA CYS A 21 -6.45 -13.66 10.13
C CYS A 21 -6.19 -13.00 11.49
N ALA A 22 -4.97 -12.54 11.72
CA ALA A 22 -4.68 -11.61 12.80
C ALA A 22 -5.25 -10.23 12.44
N LEU A 23 -6.00 -9.62 13.36
CA LEU A 23 -6.54 -8.28 13.20
C LEU A 23 -5.60 -7.27 13.85
N LEU A 24 -5.06 -6.35 13.05
CA LEU A 24 -4.44 -5.13 13.54
C LEU A 24 -5.36 -3.95 13.27
N SER A 25 -5.89 -3.33 14.33
CA SER A 25 -6.74 -2.17 14.17
C SER A 25 -5.92 -0.95 13.72
N LYS A 26 -6.57 -0.01 13.05
CA LYS A 26 -5.94 1.27 12.67
C LYS A 26 -5.46 2.06 13.88
N TRP A 27 -6.18 1.98 15.00
CA TRP A 27 -5.83 2.71 16.21
C TRP A 27 -4.57 2.13 16.87
N ASP A 28 -4.48 0.81 16.93
CA ASP A 28 -3.30 0.11 17.43
C ASP A 28 -2.10 0.35 16.53
N PHE A 29 -2.26 0.25 15.21
CA PHE A 29 -1.19 0.58 14.27
C PHE A 29 -0.64 1.99 14.46
N ARG A 30 -1.53 2.99 14.60
CA ARG A 30 -1.11 4.39 14.84
C ARG A 30 -0.49 4.59 16.21
N LYS A 31 -0.91 3.82 17.22
CA LYS A 31 -0.31 3.83 18.56
C LYS A 31 1.12 3.30 18.49
N GLU A 32 1.33 2.17 17.82
CA GLU A 32 2.66 1.58 17.67
C GLU A 32 3.59 2.47 16.84
N LEU A 33 3.12 3.10 15.76
CA LEU A 33 3.94 4.07 15.01
C LEU A 33 4.44 5.24 15.85
N ARG A 34 3.68 5.66 16.88
CA ARG A 34 4.12 6.71 17.81
C ARG A 34 5.04 6.17 18.90
N HIS A 35 4.87 4.91 19.27
CA HIS A 35 5.68 4.25 20.29
C HIS A 35 7.07 3.88 19.75
N ASP A 36 7.11 3.35 18.53
CA ASP A 36 8.29 2.92 17.80
C ASP A 36 8.30 3.54 16.38
N PRO A 37 8.97 4.71 16.23
CA PRO A 37 9.08 5.39 14.94
C PRO A 37 9.88 4.62 13.88
N ASP A 38 10.69 3.63 14.26
CA ASP A 38 11.49 2.85 13.31
C ASP A 38 10.58 2.04 12.37
N ILE A 39 9.37 1.69 12.82
CA ILE A 39 8.32 1.10 11.98
C ILE A 39 7.99 2.02 10.80
N ALA A 40 7.84 3.32 11.05
CA ALA A 40 7.56 4.30 9.99
C ALA A 40 8.75 4.41 9.03
N LEU A 41 9.97 4.48 9.57
CA LEU A 41 11.20 4.55 8.78
C LEU A 41 11.37 3.31 7.88
N ALA A 42 11.01 2.13 8.37
CA ALA A 42 11.03 0.89 7.59
C ALA A 42 9.96 0.85 6.50
N LEU A 43 8.81 1.51 6.68
CA LEU A 43 7.74 1.58 5.68
C LEU A 43 8.05 2.50 4.50
N LEU A 44 8.75 3.62 4.73
CA LEU A 44 9.09 4.61 3.70
C LEU A 44 9.73 4.02 2.43
N PRO A 45 10.79 3.18 2.49
CA PRO A 45 11.41 2.62 1.29
C PRO A 45 10.45 1.69 0.53
N VAL A 46 9.61 0.92 1.22
CA VAL A 46 8.61 0.03 0.60
C VAL A 46 7.56 0.83 -0.16
N LEU A 47 7.08 1.95 0.41
CA LEU A 47 6.14 2.83 -0.28
C LEU A 47 6.77 3.46 -1.52
N ASN A 48 8.03 3.90 -1.42
CA ASN A 48 8.75 4.50 -2.54
C ASN A 48 9.01 3.51 -3.68
N GLU A 49 9.30 2.24 -3.35
CA GLU A 49 9.41 1.17 -4.35
C GLU A 49 8.09 0.94 -5.09
N ARG A 50 6.97 0.87 -4.38
CA ARG A 50 5.65 0.75 -5.01
C ARG A 50 5.32 1.91 -5.95
N ILE A 51 5.75 3.13 -5.61
CA ILE A 51 5.60 4.28 -6.52
C ILE A 51 6.40 4.07 -7.81
N ARG A 52 7.67 3.68 -7.70
CA ARG A 52 8.51 3.40 -8.89
C ARG A 52 7.94 2.28 -9.77
N GLU A 53 7.40 1.23 -9.16
CA GLU A 53 6.72 0.15 -9.90
C GLU A 53 5.50 0.66 -10.67
N LEU A 54 4.70 1.54 -10.05
CA LEU A 54 3.54 2.15 -10.69
C LEU A 54 3.96 3.06 -11.85
N GLU A 55 4.99 3.88 -11.68
CA GLU A 55 5.55 4.73 -12.74
C GLU A 55 6.10 3.91 -13.91
N ALA A 56 6.80 2.81 -13.61
CA ALA A 56 7.31 1.90 -14.62
C ALA A 56 6.17 1.29 -15.45
N ARG A 57 5.11 0.80 -14.78
CA ARG A 57 3.92 0.26 -15.46
C ARG A 57 3.22 1.29 -16.34
N LEU A 58 3.07 2.53 -15.85
CA LEU A 58 2.47 3.61 -16.64
C LEU A 58 3.28 3.93 -17.91
N THR A 59 4.60 3.85 -17.82
CA THR A 59 5.50 4.07 -18.97
C THR A 59 5.43 2.92 -19.97
N GLN A 60 5.26 1.68 -19.51
CA GLN A 60 5.08 0.50 -20.38
C GLN A 60 3.70 0.47 -21.06
N ASP A 61 2.66 0.93 -20.38
CA ASP A 61 1.28 0.98 -20.90
C ASP A 61 0.99 2.22 -21.75
N ARG A 62 1.97 3.12 -21.99
CA ARG A 62 1.77 4.24 -22.92
C ARG A 62 1.66 3.68 -24.35
N PRO A 63 0.47 3.70 -24.98
CA PRO A 63 0.34 3.19 -26.34
C PRO A 63 1.27 3.99 -27.25
N ALA A 64 1.88 3.32 -28.23
CA ALA A 64 2.79 3.90 -29.23
C ALA A 64 2.15 4.99 -30.13
N ASP A 65 0.93 5.44 -29.81
CA ASP A 65 0.04 6.26 -30.65
C ASP A 65 0.00 7.74 -30.24
N GLN A 66 0.86 8.17 -29.31
CA GLN A 66 1.05 9.60 -28.96
C GLN A 66 2.46 10.10 -29.26
N ALA A 67 3.05 9.61 -30.35
CA ALA A 67 4.19 10.25 -31.00
C ALA A 67 3.69 10.97 -32.26
N VAL A 68 3.00 12.09 -32.07
CA VAL A 68 2.74 13.11 -33.11
C VAL A 68 3.24 14.44 -32.58
#